data_AF-A0A9D9NH77-F1
#
_entry.id   AF-A0A9D9NH77-F1
#
_cell.length_a   1.000
_cell.length_b   1.000
_cell.length_c   1.000
_cell.angle_alpha   90.00
_cell.angle_beta   90.00
_cell.angle_gamma   90.00
#
_symmetry.space_group_name_H-M   'P 1'
#
loop_
_entity.id
_entity.type
_entity.pdbx_description
1 polymer ?
#
loop_
_entity_poly.entity_id
_entity_poly.type
_entity_poly.pdbx_seq_one_letter_code
_entity_poly.pdbx_strand_id
1 'polypeptide(L)'
;MHTDIELLAPARNKEIGIAAINCGADAVYIAGPSFGARVNAGNDIEDIAGLCRHAHKFGARVYVTVNTILYENELQEAFAMMEQCAEAGCDAFIIQDLAITEHFAGRKDFPPFFASTQCAIRTPVQAAWLESLGFKRLILERELTLGQIREIRRAVTVDLEFFVHGALCVCYSGNCYLSEYLAGRSANRGECIQACRSRYDLADSKGKILVKDKALLSLKDLSLIDRLDDLIDAGISSFKIEGRLKNASYVKNTVSAYSRALDKITGRRDGLHRQSFGKTLGGFTPDLHKTFNRGYTELALDNVAPGWSSMDNATAIGEKIGKIAAVDKTGSSMRLLISGKKPLHNGDGLCFIGSDGVTGFRADVCNGNTVTAKYVPGLVNGMDIYRNTDTAFEKELENNVPKRYLEASGHITITENDGEYLIEAAAECENGVKAEFSTSCNQEKAENENRMKESIAAQFGKKTGIFDFSLASLNVNGRLPYLPASFINMLRRELARRLESLEIPPVRESVPVPGNTGNTPDFSDCRANCSNPLSRKIYESIGKVSPEKAYEISHGKNQELMRSRYCIKRELGMCPKFGGKLPSGITEPLYLINNGRSLRLEFDCTRCEMIVKGL
;
A
#
# COMPACT_ATOMS: atom_id res chain seq x y z
N MET A 1 -13.08 -16.28 -18.19
CA MET A 1 -13.46 -15.41 -17.07
C MET A 1 -12.55 -14.20 -17.13
N HIS A 2 -13.12 -13.01 -17.08
CA HIS A 2 -12.33 -11.80 -16.91
C HIS A 2 -11.96 -11.66 -15.43
N THR A 3 -10.73 -11.28 -15.14
CA THR A 3 -10.25 -11.04 -13.77
C THR A 3 -9.72 -9.61 -13.68
N ASP A 4 -10.33 -8.84 -12.80
CA ASP A 4 -9.87 -7.49 -12.50
C ASP A 4 -8.66 -7.55 -11.57
N ILE A 5 -7.63 -6.80 -11.94
CA ILE A 5 -6.38 -6.67 -11.23
C ILE A 5 -6.32 -5.28 -10.61
N GLU A 6 -6.17 -5.25 -9.29
CA GLU A 6 -6.20 -4.02 -8.51
C GLU A 6 -4.84 -3.72 -7.88
N LEU A 7 -4.29 -2.54 -8.15
CA LEU A 7 -3.20 -1.95 -7.37
C LEU A 7 -3.78 -1.11 -6.23
N LEU A 8 -3.63 -1.59 -4.99
CA LEU A 8 -4.08 -0.89 -3.80
C LEU A 8 -2.95 -0.08 -3.15
N ALA A 9 -3.06 1.24 -3.19
CA ALA A 9 -2.06 2.16 -2.67
C ALA A 9 -2.43 2.74 -1.29
N PRO A 10 -1.45 3.08 -0.44
CA PRO A 10 -1.68 3.78 0.81
C PRO A 10 -1.98 5.27 0.58
N ALA A 11 -2.97 5.80 1.28
CA ALA A 11 -3.20 7.24 1.41
C ALA A 11 -2.99 7.65 2.87
N ARG A 12 -1.93 8.44 3.13
CA ARG A 12 -1.76 9.08 4.43
C ARG A 12 -2.84 10.15 4.66
N ASN A 13 -3.15 10.88 3.59
CA ASN A 13 -4.16 11.93 3.49
C ASN A 13 -4.72 12.03 2.08
N LYS A 14 -5.71 12.92 1.89
CA LYS A 14 -6.37 13.18 0.61
C LYS A 14 -5.38 13.48 -0.52
N GLU A 15 -4.43 14.37 -0.32
CA GLU A 15 -3.49 14.80 -1.37
C GLU A 15 -2.60 13.65 -1.84
N ILE A 16 -2.13 12.82 -0.91
CA ILE A 16 -1.34 11.63 -1.24
C ILE A 16 -2.21 10.56 -1.93
N GLY A 17 -3.46 10.40 -1.53
CA GLY A 17 -4.42 9.52 -2.20
C GLY A 17 -4.66 9.93 -3.65
N ILE A 18 -4.90 11.22 -3.91
CA ILE A 18 -5.03 11.78 -5.25
C ILE A 18 -3.76 11.54 -6.08
N ALA A 19 -2.58 11.78 -5.49
CA ALA A 19 -1.30 11.52 -6.14
C ALA A 19 -1.12 10.04 -6.50
N ALA A 20 -1.54 9.11 -5.64
CA ALA A 20 -1.50 7.67 -5.90
C ALA A 20 -2.39 7.29 -7.09
N ILE A 21 -3.64 7.76 -7.11
CA ILE A 21 -4.59 7.51 -8.21
C ILE A 21 -4.01 8.04 -9.53
N ASN A 22 -3.43 9.23 -9.53
CA ASN A 22 -2.81 9.83 -10.72
C ASN A 22 -1.58 9.05 -11.20
N CYS A 23 -0.86 8.39 -10.30
CA CYS A 23 0.25 7.49 -10.61
C CYS A 23 -0.19 6.09 -11.06
N GLY A 24 -1.50 5.83 -11.15
CA GLY A 24 -2.07 4.58 -11.66
C GLY A 24 -2.52 3.59 -10.58
N ALA A 25 -2.77 4.01 -9.34
CA ALA A 25 -3.45 3.15 -8.37
C ALA A 25 -4.90 2.87 -8.80
N ASP A 26 -5.36 1.64 -8.63
CA ASP A 26 -6.76 1.26 -8.88
C ASP A 26 -7.64 1.52 -7.65
N ALA A 27 -7.05 1.39 -6.48
CA ALA A 27 -7.72 1.75 -5.24
C ALA A 27 -6.73 2.39 -4.27
N VAL A 28 -7.27 3.15 -3.33
CA VAL A 28 -6.51 3.71 -2.21
C VAL A 28 -7.14 3.30 -0.89
N TYR A 29 -6.33 3.05 0.13
CA TYR A 29 -6.82 2.87 1.49
C TYR A 29 -6.39 4.01 2.40
N ILE A 30 -7.33 4.53 3.18
CA ILE A 30 -7.19 5.68 4.08
C ILE A 30 -7.80 5.35 5.45
N ALA A 31 -7.34 5.99 6.52
CA ALA A 31 -7.99 5.86 7.83
C ALA A 31 -9.05 6.96 8.01
N GLY A 32 -10.15 6.61 8.67
CA GLY A 32 -11.13 7.59 9.17
C GLY A 32 -10.55 8.46 10.28
N PRO A 33 -11.37 9.31 10.92
CA PRO A 33 -10.93 10.13 12.05
C PRO A 33 -10.31 9.30 13.19
N SER A 34 -10.85 8.10 13.42
CA SER A 34 -10.46 7.17 14.51
C SER A 34 -10.41 5.71 14.04
N PHE A 35 -10.05 4.78 14.94
CA PHE A 35 -10.13 3.31 14.78
C PHE A 35 -9.27 2.69 13.66
N GLY A 36 -8.31 3.43 13.13
CA GLY A 36 -7.27 2.90 12.25
C GLY A 36 -6.06 2.39 13.05
N ALA A 37 -5.38 1.33 12.59
CA ALA A 37 -4.18 0.77 13.24
C ALA A 37 -2.91 1.67 13.22
N ARG A 38 -3.08 2.99 13.05
CA ARG A 38 -2.07 4.06 13.16
C ARG A 38 -2.79 5.32 13.62
N VAL A 39 -2.77 5.60 14.92
CA VAL A 39 -3.50 6.74 15.52
C VAL A 39 -3.10 8.08 14.88
N ASN A 40 -1.83 8.24 14.47
CA ASN A 40 -1.31 9.47 13.86
C ASN A 40 -1.61 9.65 12.36
N ALA A 41 -2.58 8.91 11.81
CA ALA A 41 -2.92 8.93 10.38
C ALA A 41 -4.42 9.09 10.13
N GLY A 42 -5.17 9.65 11.09
CA GLY A 42 -6.60 9.93 10.94
C GLY A 42 -6.86 11.06 9.94
N ASN A 43 -8.03 11.01 9.28
CA ASN A 43 -8.47 11.99 8.29
C ASN A 43 -9.94 12.35 8.53
N ASP A 44 -10.27 13.61 8.28
CA ASP A 44 -11.64 14.09 8.44
C ASP A 44 -12.56 13.53 7.33
N ILE A 45 -13.85 13.42 7.62
CA ILE A 45 -14.86 12.88 6.70
C ILE A 45 -14.93 13.70 5.39
N GLU A 46 -14.75 15.01 5.47
CA GLU A 46 -14.74 15.90 4.30
C GLU A 46 -13.58 15.58 3.34
N ASP A 47 -12.41 15.26 3.89
CA ASP A 47 -11.24 14.88 3.10
C ASP A 47 -11.44 13.53 2.41
N ILE A 48 -12.09 12.59 3.11
CA ILE A 48 -12.49 11.30 2.52
C ILE A 48 -13.48 11.53 1.38
N ALA A 49 -14.50 12.36 1.58
CA ALA A 49 -15.46 12.69 0.52
C ALA A 49 -14.78 13.34 -0.70
N GLY A 50 -13.82 14.25 -0.46
CA GLY A 50 -13.01 14.85 -1.53
C GLY A 50 -12.16 13.84 -2.29
N LEU A 51 -11.59 12.86 -1.58
CA LEU A 51 -10.84 11.76 -2.19
C LEU A 51 -11.74 10.83 -3.02
N CYS A 52 -12.93 10.46 -2.51
CA CYS A 52 -13.91 9.66 -3.23
C CYS A 52 -14.30 10.30 -4.56
N ARG A 53 -14.70 11.59 -4.54
CA ARG A 53 -15.03 12.34 -5.77
C ARG A 53 -13.91 12.31 -6.80
N HIS A 54 -12.65 12.44 -6.38
CA HIS A 54 -11.52 12.33 -7.31
C HIS A 54 -11.33 10.91 -7.84
N ALA A 55 -11.42 9.91 -6.97
CA ALA A 55 -11.20 8.50 -7.33
C ALA A 55 -12.25 7.97 -8.31
N HIS A 56 -13.53 8.26 -8.05
CA HIS A 56 -14.67 7.74 -8.80
C HIS A 56 -14.73 8.24 -10.24
N LYS A 57 -14.11 9.38 -10.57
CA LYS A 57 -13.90 9.78 -11.98
C LYS A 57 -13.26 8.66 -12.79
N PHE A 58 -12.24 8.02 -12.23
CA PHE A 58 -11.46 6.98 -12.87
C PHE A 58 -11.97 5.57 -12.55
N GLY A 59 -13.10 5.42 -11.84
CA GLY A 59 -13.55 4.14 -11.30
C GLY A 59 -12.59 3.55 -10.26
N ALA A 60 -11.67 4.37 -9.75
CA ALA A 60 -10.79 4.00 -8.67
C ALA A 60 -11.57 4.03 -7.35
N ARG A 61 -11.23 3.11 -6.44
CA ARG A 61 -11.99 2.90 -5.20
C ARG A 61 -11.28 3.44 -3.97
N VAL A 62 -12.04 3.84 -2.95
CA VAL A 62 -11.55 4.34 -1.67
C VAL A 62 -11.98 3.42 -0.53
N TYR A 63 -11.01 2.79 0.13
CA TYR A 63 -11.25 1.88 1.24
C TYR A 63 -10.90 2.53 2.59
N VAL A 64 -11.82 2.51 3.54
CA VAL A 64 -11.59 3.08 4.87
C VAL A 64 -11.17 2.00 5.85
N THR A 65 -10.08 2.21 6.58
CA THR A 65 -9.60 1.25 7.59
C THR A 65 -10.24 1.50 8.96
N VAL A 66 -10.95 0.49 9.47
CA VAL A 66 -11.50 0.40 10.84
C VAL A 66 -10.98 -0.90 11.45
N ASN A 67 -9.65 -1.00 11.52
CA ASN A 67 -8.94 -2.26 11.66
C ASN A 67 -8.20 -2.40 13.00
N THR A 68 -8.69 -1.75 14.04
CA THR A 68 -8.31 -1.98 15.43
C THR A 68 -9.30 -2.92 16.11
N ILE A 69 -8.95 -3.42 17.29
CA ILE A 69 -9.95 -3.95 18.24
C ILE A 69 -10.80 -2.79 18.78
N LEU A 70 -12.07 -3.06 19.08
CA LEU A 70 -13.00 -2.07 19.63
C LEU A 70 -13.40 -2.45 21.06
N TYR A 71 -13.32 -1.51 21.98
CA TYR A 71 -13.89 -1.68 23.32
C TYR A 71 -15.39 -1.41 23.30
N GLU A 72 -16.10 -1.98 24.28
CA GLU A 72 -17.56 -1.89 24.37
C GLU A 72 -18.06 -0.42 24.36
N ASN A 73 -17.35 0.46 25.07
CA ASN A 73 -17.68 1.89 25.14
C ASN A 73 -17.35 2.67 23.85
N GLU A 74 -16.68 2.06 22.88
CA GLU A 74 -16.28 2.68 21.61
C GLU A 74 -17.15 2.25 20.42
N LEU A 75 -17.97 1.20 20.61
CA LEU A 75 -18.75 0.59 19.51
C LEU A 75 -19.66 1.59 18.81
N GLN A 76 -20.42 2.39 19.56
CA GLN A 76 -21.37 3.36 18.97
C GLN A 76 -20.65 4.45 18.18
N GLU A 77 -19.52 4.94 18.67
CA GLU A 77 -18.70 5.94 17.96
C GLU A 77 -18.14 5.35 16.66
N ALA A 78 -17.63 4.12 16.71
CA ALA A 78 -17.11 3.42 15.53
C ALA A 78 -18.19 3.21 14.46
N PHE A 79 -19.40 2.78 14.86
CA PHE A 79 -20.51 2.58 13.93
C PHE A 79 -20.97 3.88 13.29
N ALA A 80 -21.15 4.95 14.07
CA ALA A 80 -21.52 6.27 13.55
C ALA A 80 -20.48 6.82 12.57
N MET A 81 -19.18 6.67 12.87
CA MET A 81 -18.10 7.06 11.96
C MET A 81 -18.14 6.27 10.65
N MET A 82 -18.44 4.96 10.71
CA MET A 82 -18.58 4.13 9.51
C MET A 82 -19.78 4.58 8.66
N GLU A 83 -20.91 4.95 9.26
CA GLU A 83 -22.04 5.51 8.52
C GLU A 83 -21.66 6.81 7.80
N GLN A 84 -20.99 7.74 8.49
CA GLN A 84 -20.51 8.99 7.89
C GLN A 84 -19.52 8.75 6.73
N CYS A 85 -18.61 7.78 6.87
CA CYS A 85 -17.71 7.39 5.79
C CYS A 85 -18.46 6.77 4.60
N ALA A 86 -19.52 5.99 4.86
CA ALA A 86 -20.37 5.43 3.81
C ALA A 86 -21.14 6.55 3.07
N GLU A 87 -21.68 7.53 3.79
CA GLU A 87 -22.32 8.71 3.19
C GLU A 87 -21.32 9.56 2.39
N ALA A 88 -20.07 9.66 2.84
CA ALA A 88 -18.97 10.30 2.12
C ALA A 88 -18.51 9.54 0.86
N GLY A 89 -19.07 8.36 0.57
CA GLY A 89 -18.84 7.64 -0.67
C GLY A 89 -17.72 6.59 -0.60
N CYS A 90 -17.22 6.18 0.56
CA CYS A 90 -16.22 5.10 0.59
C CYS A 90 -16.78 3.79 -0.01
N ASP A 91 -15.91 2.99 -0.62
CA ASP A 91 -16.29 1.80 -1.39
C ASP A 91 -16.22 0.49 -0.60
N ALA A 92 -15.45 0.45 0.49
CA ALA A 92 -15.36 -0.70 1.38
C ALA A 92 -14.74 -0.31 2.73
N PHE A 93 -14.98 -1.14 3.75
CA PHE A 93 -14.25 -1.05 5.02
C PHE A 93 -13.28 -2.21 5.20
N ILE A 94 -12.05 -1.91 5.58
CA ILE A 94 -11.06 -2.90 6.01
C ILE A 94 -11.17 -3.03 7.54
N ILE A 95 -11.66 -4.16 8.03
CA ILE A 95 -12.02 -4.35 9.43
C ILE A 95 -11.33 -5.57 10.06
N GLN A 96 -11.23 -5.58 11.39
CA GLN A 96 -10.80 -6.75 12.17
C GLN A 96 -11.89 -7.19 13.15
N ASP A 97 -12.49 -6.25 13.88
CA ASP A 97 -13.43 -6.56 14.96
C ASP A 97 -14.78 -7.06 14.40
N LEU A 98 -15.16 -8.29 14.78
CA LEU A 98 -16.38 -8.95 14.30
C LEU A 98 -17.67 -8.32 14.85
N ALA A 99 -17.57 -7.40 15.83
CA ALA A 99 -18.71 -6.58 16.25
C ALA A 99 -19.33 -5.82 15.07
N ILE A 100 -18.51 -5.39 14.11
CA ILE A 100 -18.95 -4.66 12.93
C ILE A 100 -19.83 -5.54 12.03
N THR A 101 -19.43 -6.79 11.78
CA THR A 101 -20.21 -7.71 10.94
C THR A 101 -21.57 -8.02 11.55
N GLU A 102 -21.65 -8.12 12.88
CA GLU A 102 -22.91 -8.32 13.60
C GLU A 102 -23.80 -7.07 13.56
N HIS A 103 -23.23 -5.88 13.79
CA HIS A 103 -23.99 -4.63 13.84
C HIS A 103 -24.65 -4.28 12.51
N PHE A 104 -23.93 -4.45 11.40
CA PHE A 104 -24.42 -4.09 10.06
C PHE A 104 -25.11 -5.25 9.33
N ALA A 105 -25.26 -6.42 9.97
CA ALA A 105 -25.87 -7.60 9.35
C ALA A 105 -27.26 -7.28 8.75
N GLY A 106 -27.46 -7.61 7.47
CA GLY A 106 -28.72 -7.40 6.77
C GLY A 106 -28.97 -5.96 6.28
N ARG A 107 -28.05 -5.01 6.55
CA ARG A 107 -28.14 -3.65 5.99
C ARG A 107 -28.04 -3.70 4.48
N LYS A 108 -28.94 -2.98 3.80
CA LYS A 108 -28.91 -2.79 2.35
C LYS A 108 -28.16 -1.52 2.00
N ASP A 109 -27.61 -1.46 0.79
CA ASP A 109 -26.98 -0.27 0.23
C ASP A 109 -25.82 0.25 1.13
N PHE A 110 -24.91 -0.65 1.50
CA PHE A 110 -23.77 -0.33 2.37
C PHE A 110 -22.45 -0.82 1.77
N PRO A 111 -21.30 -0.17 2.08
CA PRO A 111 -20.00 -0.66 1.63
C PRO A 111 -19.70 -2.08 2.14
N PRO A 112 -19.16 -3.00 1.31
CA PRO A 112 -18.73 -4.32 1.74
C PRO A 112 -17.56 -4.28 2.74
N PHE A 113 -17.35 -5.41 3.43
CA PHE A 113 -16.28 -5.59 4.41
C PHE A 113 -15.14 -6.45 3.88
N PHE A 114 -13.91 -6.00 4.10
CA PHE A 114 -12.67 -6.70 3.78
C PHE A 114 -11.95 -7.09 5.08
N ALA A 115 -11.55 -8.36 5.18
CA ALA A 115 -10.90 -8.89 6.37
C ALA A 115 -9.45 -8.38 6.40
N SER A 116 -9.12 -7.58 7.41
CA SER A 116 -7.79 -7.01 7.58
C SER A 116 -6.74 -8.10 7.72
N THR A 117 -5.50 -7.81 7.31
CA THR A 117 -4.33 -8.61 7.72
C THR A 117 -4.29 -8.83 9.24
N GLN A 118 -4.84 -7.89 10.03
CA GLN A 118 -4.94 -8.04 11.49
C GLN A 118 -5.75 -9.29 11.91
N CYS A 119 -6.57 -9.88 11.05
CA CYS A 119 -7.22 -11.18 11.29
C CYS A 119 -6.26 -12.39 11.18
N ALA A 120 -4.98 -12.20 10.87
CA ALA A 120 -3.95 -13.25 10.77
C ALA A 120 -4.30 -14.45 9.87
N ILE A 121 -4.85 -14.17 8.67
CA ILE A 121 -5.39 -15.19 7.76
C ILE A 121 -4.27 -16.05 7.15
N ARG A 122 -4.18 -17.31 7.57
CA ARG A 122 -3.06 -18.21 7.16
C ARG A 122 -3.48 -19.59 6.68
N THR A 123 -4.75 -19.96 6.84
CA THR A 123 -5.22 -21.32 6.55
C THR A 123 -6.50 -21.31 5.72
N PRO A 124 -6.73 -22.35 4.89
CA PRO A 124 -7.98 -22.53 4.17
C PRO A 124 -9.23 -22.46 5.06
N VAL A 125 -9.19 -23.09 6.23
CA VAL A 125 -10.32 -23.13 7.17
C VAL A 125 -10.66 -21.73 7.69
N GLN A 126 -9.64 -20.94 8.03
CA GLN A 126 -9.85 -19.56 8.48
C GLN A 126 -10.37 -18.65 7.38
N ALA A 127 -9.86 -18.81 6.16
CA ALA A 127 -10.33 -18.03 5.02
C ALA A 127 -11.81 -18.34 4.71
N ALA A 128 -12.20 -19.61 4.65
CA ALA A 128 -13.58 -20.04 4.41
C ALA A 128 -14.53 -19.58 5.53
N TRP A 129 -14.07 -19.60 6.79
CA TRP A 129 -14.85 -19.09 7.91
C TRP A 129 -15.07 -17.58 7.82
N LEU A 130 -14.05 -16.80 7.49
CA LEU A 130 -14.24 -15.34 7.29
C LEU A 130 -15.15 -15.04 6.09
N GLU A 131 -15.02 -15.78 4.98
CA GLU A 131 -15.96 -15.63 3.86
C GLU A 131 -17.41 -15.90 4.28
N SER A 132 -17.68 -16.88 5.15
CA SER A 132 -19.04 -17.15 5.65
C SER A 132 -19.59 -16.07 6.57
N LEU A 133 -18.74 -15.24 7.17
CA LEU A 133 -19.15 -14.05 7.93
C LEU A 133 -19.51 -12.87 7.01
N GLY A 134 -19.43 -13.04 5.69
CA GLY A 134 -19.84 -12.05 4.69
C GLY A 134 -18.72 -11.15 4.17
N PHE A 135 -17.47 -11.41 4.56
CA PHE A 135 -16.32 -10.69 4.03
C PHE A 135 -16.17 -10.91 2.52
N LYS A 136 -16.01 -9.83 1.75
CA LYS A 136 -15.89 -9.86 0.28
C LYS A 136 -14.46 -9.90 -0.24
N ARG A 137 -13.50 -9.72 0.65
CA ARG A 137 -12.07 -9.81 0.37
C ARG A 137 -11.30 -10.22 1.61
N LEU A 138 -10.28 -11.05 1.42
CA LEU A 138 -9.42 -11.54 2.50
C LEU A 138 -7.98 -11.06 2.27
N ILE A 139 -7.46 -10.25 3.20
CA ILE A 139 -6.09 -9.74 3.16
C ILE A 139 -5.19 -10.74 3.88
N LEU A 140 -4.41 -11.50 3.13
CA LEU A 140 -3.63 -12.62 3.66
C LEU A 140 -2.34 -12.17 4.36
N GLU A 141 -1.81 -13.03 5.22
CA GLU A 141 -0.51 -12.80 5.88
C GLU A 141 0.66 -12.85 4.90
N ARG A 142 1.67 -12.01 5.15
CA ARG A 142 2.79 -11.77 4.23
C ARG A 142 3.75 -12.95 4.18
N GLU A 143 3.77 -13.75 5.24
CA GLU A 143 4.67 -14.88 5.45
C GLU A 143 4.25 -16.18 4.73
N LEU A 144 3.14 -16.15 3.97
CA LEU A 144 2.65 -17.30 3.23
C LEU A 144 3.50 -17.62 2.00
N THR A 145 3.62 -18.90 1.70
CA THR A 145 4.17 -19.39 0.43
C THR A 145 3.12 -19.36 -0.68
N LEU A 146 3.52 -19.37 -1.95
CA LEU A 146 2.61 -19.52 -3.09
C LEU A 146 1.74 -20.78 -2.99
N GLY A 147 2.29 -21.88 -2.48
CA GLY A 147 1.54 -23.12 -2.24
C GLY A 147 0.38 -22.91 -1.27
N GLN A 148 0.65 -22.23 -0.16
CA GLN A 148 -0.38 -21.91 0.85
C GLN A 148 -1.42 -20.93 0.32
N ILE A 149 -1.01 -19.94 -0.49
CA ILE A 149 -1.95 -19.01 -1.15
C ILE A 149 -2.91 -19.79 -2.07
N ARG A 150 -2.38 -20.73 -2.88
CA ARG A 150 -3.20 -21.60 -3.75
C ARG A 150 -4.16 -22.49 -2.96
N GLU A 151 -3.73 -23.00 -1.80
CA GLU A 151 -4.61 -23.76 -0.90
C GLU A 151 -5.77 -22.91 -0.38
N ILE A 152 -5.48 -21.67 0.04
CA ILE A 152 -6.51 -20.72 0.48
C ILE A 152 -7.45 -20.38 -0.67
N ARG A 153 -6.93 -20.07 -1.86
CA ARG A 153 -7.74 -19.77 -3.05
C ARG A 153 -8.73 -20.88 -3.39
N ARG A 154 -8.35 -22.15 -3.24
CA ARG A 154 -9.26 -23.29 -3.47
C ARG A 154 -10.41 -23.39 -2.46
N ALA A 155 -10.27 -22.77 -1.30
CA ALA A 155 -11.24 -22.85 -0.22
C ALA A 155 -12.27 -21.71 -0.22
N VAL A 156 -12.04 -20.66 -1.01
CA VAL A 156 -12.88 -19.46 -1.01
C VAL A 156 -13.19 -19.00 -2.43
N THR A 157 -14.18 -18.13 -2.59
CA THR A 157 -14.57 -17.52 -3.88
C THR A 157 -14.35 -16.02 -3.94
N VAL A 158 -14.31 -15.36 -2.78
CA VAL A 158 -14.03 -13.91 -2.64
C VAL A 158 -12.63 -13.49 -3.07
N ASP A 159 -12.42 -12.19 -3.23
CA ASP A 159 -11.11 -11.63 -3.60
C ASP A 159 -10.03 -11.97 -2.57
N LEU A 160 -8.81 -12.20 -3.06
CA LEU A 160 -7.63 -12.33 -2.22
C LEU A 160 -6.70 -11.14 -2.45
N GLU A 161 -6.28 -10.52 -1.35
CA GLU A 161 -5.36 -9.39 -1.34
C GLU A 161 -4.05 -9.76 -0.65
N PHE A 162 -2.93 -9.35 -1.23
CA PHE A 162 -1.60 -9.65 -0.72
C PHE A 162 -0.71 -8.40 -0.72
N PHE A 163 0.08 -8.20 0.34
CA PHE A 163 1.08 -7.13 0.33
C PHE A 163 2.20 -7.47 -0.65
N VAL A 164 2.59 -6.51 -1.48
CA VAL A 164 3.67 -6.70 -2.46
C VAL A 164 4.85 -5.76 -2.26
N HIS A 165 4.71 -4.73 -1.42
CA HIS A 165 5.77 -3.77 -1.19
C HIS A 165 5.71 -3.14 0.20
N GLY A 166 6.87 -2.75 0.74
CA GLY A 166 6.99 -1.87 1.90
C GLY A 166 7.35 -2.56 3.21
N ALA A 167 7.20 -1.86 4.33
CA ALA A 167 7.77 -2.30 5.60
C ALA A 167 7.11 -3.58 6.13
N LEU A 168 7.92 -4.59 6.49
CA LEU A 168 7.43 -5.84 7.08
C LEU A 168 7.21 -5.72 8.60
N CYS A 169 6.09 -6.27 9.06
CA CYS A 169 5.90 -6.64 10.45
C CYS A 169 6.66 -7.96 10.69
N VAL A 170 7.37 -8.07 11.81
CA VAL A 170 8.04 -9.34 12.15
C VAL A 170 7.05 -10.36 12.71
N CYS A 171 5.95 -9.93 13.30
CA CYS A 171 4.93 -10.81 13.87
C CYS A 171 3.82 -11.07 12.86
N TYR A 172 3.13 -12.21 12.98
CA TYR A 172 1.79 -12.34 12.43
C TYR A 172 0.92 -11.17 12.90
N SER A 173 0.31 -10.50 11.95
CA SER A 173 -0.49 -9.29 12.11
C SER A 173 -1.64 -9.55 13.09
N GLY A 174 -2.03 -8.55 13.89
CA GLY A 174 -3.06 -8.70 14.93
C GLY A 174 -2.64 -9.47 16.19
N ASN A 175 -1.54 -10.21 16.16
CA ASN A 175 -1.11 -11.08 17.27
C ASN A 175 0.22 -10.61 17.92
N CYS A 176 0.50 -9.30 17.86
CA CYS A 176 1.71 -8.71 18.43
C CYS A 176 1.37 -7.86 19.66
N TYR A 177 1.64 -8.40 20.83
CA TYR A 177 1.36 -7.79 22.14
C TYR A 177 2.60 -7.17 22.80
N LEU A 178 3.76 -7.22 22.13
CA LEU A 178 5.02 -6.65 22.65
C LEU A 178 4.89 -5.19 23.09
N SER A 179 4.20 -4.39 22.29
CA SER A 179 4.04 -2.95 22.54
C SER A 179 3.17 -2.67 23.77
N GLU A 180 2.10 -3.47 23.94
CA GLU A 180 1.23 -3.42 25.11
C GLU A 180 2.01 -3.83 26.37
N TYR A 181 2.66 -5.00 26.33
CA TYR A 181 3.46 -5.50 27.45
C TYR A 181 4.57 -4.54 27.89
N LEU A 182 5.26 -3.89 26.94
CA LEU A 182 6.39 -3.02 27.25
C LEU A 182 5.98 -1.59 27.65
N ALA A 183 4.89 -1.05 27.11
CA ALA A 183 4.60 0.37 27.25
C ALA A 183 3.12 0.71 27.51
N GLY A 184 2.23 -0.29 27.62
CA GLY A 184 0.78 -0.05 27.71
C GLY A 184 0.21 0.61 26.46
N ARG A 185 0.83 0.38 25.30
CA ARG A 185 0.47 0.97 24.02
C ARG A 185 0.21 -0.13 22.99
N SER A 186 -1.04 -0.49 22.77
CA SER A 186 -1.37 -1.65 21.93
C SER A 186 -1.17 -1.38 20.43
N ALA A 187 -0.49 -2.33 19.77
CA ALA A 187 -0.38 -2.33 18.31
C ALA A 187 -1.75 -2.59 17.64
N ASN A 188 -2.60 -3.40 18.26
CA ASN A 188 -3.96 -3.70 17.81
C ASN A 188 -4.93 -2.53 18.01
N ARG A 189 -4.50 -1.49 18.73
CA ARG A 189 -5.18 -0.19 18.86
C ARG A 189 -4.48 0.94 18.11
N GLY A 190 -3.49 0.59 17.29
CA GLY A 190 -2.79 1.54 16.42
C GLY A 190 -1.67 2.35 17.08
N GLU A 191 -1.27 2.00 18.30
CA GLU A 191 -0.27 2.69 19.11
C GLU A 191 1.09 1.99 19.18
N CYS A 192 1.36 1.08 18.23
CA CYS A 192 2.59 0.30 18.17
C CYS A 192 3.85 1.18 18.32
N ILE A 193 4.66 0.92 19.36
CA ILE A 193 5.93 1.60 19.61
C ILE A 193 7.09 1.12 18.73
N GLN A 194 6.82 0.16 17.83
CA GLN A 194 7.83 -0.48 16.99
C GLN A 194 8.96 -1.15 17.77
N ALA A 195 8.62 -1.87 18.87
CA ALA A 195 9.60 -2.58 19.70
C ALA A 195 10.51 -3.52 18.89
N CYS A 196 10.02 -4.13 17.83
CA CYS A 196 10.83 -4.96 16.92
C CYS A 196 11.98 -4.21 16.22
N ARG A 197 11.98 -2.87 16.23
CA ARG A 197 13.02 -2.01 15.66
C ARG A 197 14.00 -1.48 16.71
N SER A 198 13.75 -1.73 18.00
CA SER A 198 14.66 -1.39 19.10
C SER A 198 15.94 -2.24 19.06
N ARG A 199 16.99 -1.75 19.72
CA ARG A 199 18.24 -2.49 19.90
C ARG A 199 18.12 -3.47 21.07
N TYR A 200 18.60 -4.69 20.89
CA TYR A 200 18.59 -5.75 21.88
C TYR A 200 19.96 -6.42 21.96
N ASP A 201 20.29 -6.90 23.15
CA ASP A 201 21.27 -7.95 23.33
C ASP A 201 20.58 -9.32 23.22
N LEU A 202 21.23 -10.29 22.58
CA LEU A 202 20.85 -11.70 22.60
C LEU A 202 21.70 -12.41 23.65
N ALA A 203 21.07 -12.91 24.70
CA ALA A 203 21.73 -13.64 25.77
C ALA A 203 21.25 -15.09 25.87
N ASP A 204 22.06 -15.94 26.49
CA ASP A 204 21.71 -17.31 26.84
C ASP A 204 21.13 -17.39 28.28
N SER A 205 20.74 -18.60 28.72
CA SER A 205 20.17 -18.80 30.06
C SER A 205 21.12 -18.56 31.23
N LYS A 206 22.41 -18.42 30.97
CA LYS A 206 23.45 -18.08 31.96
C LYS A 206 23.88 -16.61 31.88
N GLY A 207 23.23 -15.81 31.04
CA GLY A 207 23.52 -14.39 30.84
C GLY A 207 24.71 -14.11 29.91
N LYS A 208 25.23 -15.12 29.20
CA LYS A 208 26.30 -14.92 28.22
C LYS A 208 25.72 -14.25 26.98
N ILE A 209 26.31 -13.13 26.57
CA ILE A 209 25.87 -12.36 25.39
C ILE A 209 26.42 -13.00 24.11
N LEU A 210 25.54 -13.34 23.17
CA LEU A 210 25.85 -13.84 21.84
C LEU A 210 25.95 -12.71 20.81
N VAL A 211 25.01 -11.77 20.87
CA VAL A 211 24.93 -10.61 19.98
C VAL A 211 24.61 -9.40 20.85
N LYS A 212 25.33 -8.31 20.64
CA LYS A 212 25.19 -7.09 21.43
C LYS A 212 24.68 -5.94 20.58
N ASP A 213 23.71 -5.19 21.11
CA ASP A 213 23.24 -3.91 20.58
C ASP A 213 22.83 -3.95 19.10
N LYS A 214 21.96 -4.90 18.73
CA LYS A 214 21.45 -5.05 17.36
C LYS A 214 19.93 -4.99 17.31
N ALA A 215 19.38 -4.57 16.17
CA ALA A 215 17.93 -4.57 15.96
C ALA A 215 17.45 -5.98 15.56
N LEU A 216 17.59 -6.94 16.48
CA LEU A 216 17.49 -8.38 16.22
C LEU A 216 16.15 -8.86 15.64
N LEU A 217 15.08 -8.08 15.80
CA LEU A 217 13.74 -8.36 15.28
C LEU A 217 13.37 -7.51 14.06
N SER A 218 14.31 -6.71 13.56
CA SER A 218 14.10 -5.77 12.46
C SER A 218 14.26 -6.49 11.12
N LEU A 219 13.24 -6.41 10.27
CA LEU A 219 13.23 -6.99 8.93
C LEU A 219 13.55 -5.96 7.85
N LYS A 220 14.12 -6.43 6.73
CA LYS A 220 14.10 -5.74 5.45
C LYS A 220 12.66 -5.42 5.02
N ASP A 221 12.52 -4.56 4.04
CA ASP A 221 11.22 -4.25 3.45
C ASP A 221 10.87 -5.33 2.39
N LEU A 222 9.58 -5.54 2.13
CA LEU A 222 9.07 -6.45 1.11
C LEU A 222 9.20 -5.82 -0.27
N SER A 223 9.58 -6.61 -1.28
CA SER A 223 9.40 -6.24 -2.69
C SER A 223 9.13 -7.49 -3.51
N LEU A 224 7.93 -7.56 -4.08
CA LEU A 224 7.45 -8.65 -4.93
C LEU A 224 7.13 -8.18 -6.36
N ILE A 225 7.76 -7.08 -6.82
CA ILE A 225 7.49 -6.51 -8.16
C ILE A 225 7.76 -7.52 -9.29
N ASP A 226 8.79 -8.36 -9.14
CA ASP A 226 9.14 -9.39 -10.12
C ASP A 226 8.33 -10.69 -9.93
N ARG A 227 7.43 -10.73 -8.94
CA ARG A 227 6.63 -11.91 -8.55
C ARG A 227 5.13 -11.71 -8.79
N LEU A 228 4.74 -10.63 -9.47
CA LEU A 228 3.33 -10.29 -9.69
C LEU A 228 2.59 -11.37 -10.49
N ASP A 229 3.19 -11.94 -11.53
CA ASP A 229 2.59 -13.05 -12.29
C ASP A 229 2.33 -14.28 -11.42
N ASP A 230 3.30 -14.67 -10.59
CA ASP A 230 3.17 -15.83 -9.70
C ASP A 230 2.01 -15.66 -8.71
N LEU A 231 1.82 -14.44 -8.21
CA LEU A 231 0.74 -14.08 -7.29
C LEU A 231 -0.61 -14.10 -7.99
N ILE A 232 -0.71 -13.58 -9.23
CA ILE A 232 -1.92 -13.69 -10.06
C ILE A 232 -2.28 -15.16 -10.27
N ASP A 233 -1.31 -15.99 -10.65
CA ASP A 233 -1.50 -17.42 -10.88
C ASP A 233 -1.83 -18.19 -9.58
N ALA A 234 -1.44 -17.67 -8.43
CA ALA A 234 -1.83 -18.20 -7.12
C ALA A 234 -3.26 -17.81 -6.71
N GLY A 235 -3.88 -16.85 -7.41
CA GLY A 235 -5.25 -16.39 -7.20
C GLY A 235 -5.38 -15.07 -6.43
N ILE A 236 -4.31 -14.26 -6.36
CA ILE A 236 -4.35 -12.89 -5.83
C ILE A 236 -4.88 -11.94 -6.90
N SER A 237 -5.89 -11.13 -6.55
CA SER A 237 -6.48 -10.11 -7.42
C SER A 237 -6.19 -8.68 -6.97
N SER A 238 -5.84 -8.46 -5.70
CA SER A 238 -5.46 -7.13 -5.18
C SER A 238 -4.03 -7.11 -4.61
N PHE A 239 -3.24 -6.16 -5.12
CA PHE A 239 -1.80 -6.00 -4.87
C PHE A 239 -1.58 -4.77 -3.99
N LYS A 240 -1.33 -5.01 -2.70
CA LYS A 240 -1.30 -3.94 -1.70
C LYS A 240 0.11 -3.42 -1.44
N ILE A 241 0.29 -2.11 -1.54
CA ILE A 241 1.51 -1.42 -1.11
C ILE A 241 1.35 -1.00 0.36
N GLU A 242 2.31 -1.33 1.23
CA GLU A 242 2.37 -0.73 2.56
C GLU A 242 2.92 0.70 2.46
N GLY A 243 2.25 1.66 3.10
CA GLY A 243 2.88 2.95 3.31
C GLY A 243 2.01 4.02 3.97
N ARG A 244 1.11 3.69 4.91
CA ARG A 244 0.15 4.68 5.44
C ARG A 244 0.80 5.88 6.15
N LEU A 245 2.05 5.72 6.62
CA LEU A 245 2.85 6.80 7.21
C LEU A 245 3.90 7.38 6.26
N LYS A 246 3.94 6.92 5.01
CA LYS A 246 4.95 7.34 4.02
C LYS A 246 4.56 8.67 3.38
N ASN A 247 5.56 9.37 2.87
CA ASN A 247 5.39 10.66 2.21
C ASN A 247 4.95 10.49 0.74
N ALA A 248 4.61 11.60 0.10
CA ALA A 248 4.19 11.62 -1.29
C ALA A 248 5.26 11.03 -2.24
N SER A 249 6.54 11.28 -2.00
CA SER A 249 7.64 10.77 -2.82
C SER A 249 7.66 9.25 -2.89
N TYR A 250 7.57 8.59 -1.72
CA TYR A 250 7.47 7.14 -1.63
C TYR A 250 6.25 6.59 -2.37
N VAL A 251 5.08 7.20 -2.17
CA VAL A 251 3.82 6.74 -2.77
C VAL A 251 3.86 6.90 -4.28
N LYS A 252 4.19 8.09 -4.80
CA LYS A 252 4.32 8.34 -6.24
C LYS A 252 5.26 7.34 -6.89
N ASN A 253 6.45 7.18 -6.34
CA ASN A 253 7.48 6.31 -6.88
C ASN A 253 7.04 4.84 -6.92
N THR A 254 6.56 4.33 -5.78
CA THR A 254 6.16 2.92 -5.66
C THR A 254 4.95 2.61 -6.51
N VAL A 255 3.91 3.44 -6.47
CA VAL A 255 2.69 3.23 -7.27
C VAL A 255 3.01 3.27 -8.75
N SER A 256 3.83 4.22 -9.21
CA SER A 256 4.22 4.29 -10.62
C SER A 256 5.00 3.05 -11.07
N ALA A 257 5.87 2.50 -10.22
CA ALA A 257 6.61 1.26 -10.52
C ALA A 257 5.67 0.07 -10.69
N TYR A 258 4.79 -0.16 -9.72
CA TYR A 258 3.87 -1.31 -9.74
C TYR A 258 2.77 -1.16 -10.78
N SER A 259 2.24 0.05 -11.02
CA SER A 259 1.25 0.28 -12.08
C SER A 259 1.83 -0.10 -13.43
N ARG A 260 3.04 0.37 -13.76
CA ARG A 260 3.70 0.01 -15.02
C ARG A 260 3.94 -1.49 -15.16
N ALA A 261 4.31 -2.15 -14.05
CA ALA A 261 4.49 -3.60 -14.05
C ALA A 261 3.17 -4.34 -14.31
N LEU A 262 2.08 -3.93 -13.66
CA LEU A 262 0.74 -4.51 -13.86
C LEU A 262 0.18 -4.20 -15.25
N ASP A 263 0.36 -2.99 -15.78
CA ASP A 263 -0.04 -2.62 -17.15
C ASP A 263 0.64 -3.52 -18.20
N LYS A 264 1.92 -3.84 -17.98
CA LYS A 264 2.64 -4.77 -18.85
C LYS A 264 2.08 -6.19 -18.77
N ILE A 265 1.61 -6.62 -17.60
CA ILE A 265 1.02 -7.96 -17.39
C ILE A 265 -0.36 -8.05 -18.00
N THR A 266 -1.24 -7.09 -17.73
CA THR A 266 -2.61 -7.05 -18.28
C THR A 266 -2.59 -6.87 -19.80
N GLY A 267 -1.67 -6.05 -20.34
CA GLY A 267 -1.53 -5.86 -21.78
C GLY A 267 -1.00 -7.08 -22.56
N ARG A 268 -0.45 -8.10 -21.88
CA ARG A 268 0.11 -9.31 -22.52
C ARG A 268 -0.65 -10.61 -22.18
N ARG A 269 -1.65 -10.57 -21.29
CA ARG A 269 -2.41 -11.74 -20.84
C ARG A 269 -3.90 -11.52 -21.08
N ASP A 270 -4.47 -12.34 -21.95
CA ASP A 270 -5.90 -12.31 -22.24
C ASP A 270 -6.74 -12.58 -20.98
N GLY A 271 -7.83 -11.85 -20.82
CA GLY A 271 -8.75 -12.00 -19.70
C GLY A 271 -8.38 -11.23 -18.44
N LEU A 272 -7.20 -10.60 -18.37
CA LEU A 272 -6.82 -9.72 -17.26
C LEU A 272 -7.03 -8.24 -17.62
N HIS A 273 -7.65 -7.49 -16.72
CA HIS A 273 -7.88 -6.06 -16.90
C HIS A 273 -7.51 -5.30 -15.62
N ARG A 274 -7.15 -4.03 -15.74
CA ARG A 274 -7.03 -3.16 -14.57
C ARG A 274 -8.43 -2.89 -14.01
N GLN A 275 -8.57 -2.84 -12.69
CA GLN A 275 -9.88 -2.60 -12.05
C GLN A 275 -10.43 -1.20 -12.34
N SER A 276 -9.55 -0.22 -12.54
CA SER A 276 -9.92 1.17 -12.80
C SER A 276 -9.50 1.64 -14.20
N PHE A 277 -10.04 2.79 -14.63
CA PHE A 277 -9.93 3.30 -16.00
C PHE A 277 -8.90 4.42 -16.17
N GLY A 278 -8.55 4.74 -17.40
CA GLY A 278 -7.70 5.87 -17.71
C GLY A 278 -6.22 5.56 -17.64
N LYS A 279 -5.45 6.32 -18.43
CA LYS A 279 -4.01 6.14 -18.62
C LYS A 279 -3.23 7.26 -17.98
N THR A 280 -2.14 6.89 -17.32
CA THR A 280 -1.20 7.84 -16.75
C THR A 280 -0.28 8.41 -17.83
N LEU A 281 -0.17 9.73 -17.91
CA LEU A 281 0.65 10.46 -18.86
C LEU A 281 1.63 11.41 -18.17
N GLY A 282 2.79 11.59 -18.80
CA GLY A 282 3.91 12.33 -18.22
C GLY A 282 4.56 11.55 -17.08
N GLY A 283 5.22 12.27 -16.18
CA GLY A 283 5.80 11.67 -14.99
C GLY A 283 7.33 11.60 -15.01
N PHE A 284 7.83 10.67 -14.20
CA PHE A 284 9.24 10.38 -13.98
C PHE A 284 9.51 8.89 -14.27
N THR A 285 10.77 8.47 -14.19
CA THR A 285 11.12 7.04 -14.21
C THR A 285 11.23 6.52 -12.78
N PRO A 286 10.34 5.61 -12.34
CA PRO A 286 10.37 5.14 -10.97
C PRO A 286 11.60 4.27 -10.71
N ASP A 287 12.13 4.39 -9.50
CA ASP A 287 13.26 3.59 -9.00
C ASP A 287 13.05 3.33 -7.51
N LEU A 288 12.66 2.10 -7.18
CA LEU A 288 12.34 1.68 -5.82
C LEU A 288 13.54 1.80 -4.85
N HIS A 289 14.78 1.96 -5.33
CA HIS A 289 15.95 2.14 -4.49
C HIS A 289 16.19 3.59 -4.06
N LYS A 290 15.55 4.55 -4.72
CA LYS A 290 15.75 5.99 -4.46
C LYS A 290 14.84 6.59 -3.39
N THR A 291 13.77 5.89 -3.04
CA THR A 291 12.91 6.25 -1.89
C THR A 291 13.20 5.34 -0.71
N PHE A 292 12.70 5.72 0.47
CA PHE A 292 12.91 5.00 1.72
C PHE A 292 12.74 3.47 1.55
N ASN A 293 13.78 2.71 1.90
CA ASN A 293 13.74 1.27 2.07
C ASN A 293 14.87 0.81 3.02
N ARG A 294 14.76 -0.40 3.57
CA ARG A 294 15.79 -1.03 4.42
C ARG A 294 16.48 -2.22 3.72
N GLY A 295 16.60 -2.14 2.40
CA GLY A 295 16.84 -3.31 1.55
C GLY A 295 15.57 -4.14 1.38
N TYR A 296 15.59 -5.04 0.40
CA TYR A 296 14.44 -5.84 0.01
C TYR A 296 14.60 -7.33 0.29
N THR A 297 13.47 -7.99 0.51
CA THR A 297 13.33 -9.44 0.59
C THR A 297 12.00 -9.86 -0.03
N GLU A 298 11.95 -11.08 -0.57
CA GLU A 298 10.70 -11.75 -0.98
C GLU A 298 10.09 -12.60 0.15
N LEU A 299 10.71 -12.55 1.33
CA LEU A 299 10.29 -13.27 2.53
C LEU A 299 10.20 -14.79 2.29
N ALA A 300 9.01 -15.38 2.42
CA ALA A 300 8.80 -16.82 2.40
C ALA A 300 8.03 -17.31 1.16
N LEU A 301 7.95 -16.49 0.10
CA LEU A 301 7.05 -16.74 -1.03
C LEU A 301 7.28 -18.09 -1.71
N ASP A 302 8.54 -18.47 -1.94
CA ASP A 302 8.91 -19.81 -2.44
C ASP A 302 9.18 -20.78 -1.29
N ASN A 303 10.02 -20.36 -0.34
CA ASN A 303 10.42 -21.17 0.81
C ASN A 303 10.92 -20.30 1.96
N VAL A 304 10.95 -20.87 3.16
CA VAL A 304 11.57 -20.24 4.33
C VAL A 304 13.10 -20.27 4.18
N ALA A 305 13.75 -19.11 4.32
CA ALA A 305 15.20 -18.93 4.16
C ALA A 305 15.76 -17.91 5.19
N PRO A 306 17.08 -17.84 5.41
CA PRO A 306 17.73 -16.73 6.11
C PRO A 306 17.81 -15.47 5.21
N GLY A 307 18.25 -14.35 5.79
CA GLY A 307 18.57 -13.12 5.06
C GLY A 307 17.44 -12.10 5.02
N TRP A 308 16.43 -12.28 5.88
CA TRP A 308 15.30 -11.36 6.01
C TRP A 308 15.60 -10.19 6.95
N SER A 309 16.63 -10.32 7.78
CA SER A 309 16.95 -9.32 8.79
C SER A 309 17.58 -8.04 8.20
N SER A 310 17.27 -6.93 8.85
CA SER A 310 17.97 -5.64 8.73
C SER A 310 18.55 -5.26 10.10
N MET A 311 19.11 -6.24 10.82
CA MET A 311 19.48 -6.08 12.24
C MET A 311 20.65 -5.14 12.48
N ASP A 312 21.50 -4.94 11.47
CA ASP A 312 22.59 -3.97 11.52
C ASP A 312 22.03 -2.54 11.42
N ASN A 313 21.06 -2.32 10.54
CA ASN A 313 20.52 -1.00 10.20
C ASN A 313 18.98 -1.02 10.21
N ALA A 314 18.39 -0.57 11.32
CA ALA A 314 16.94 -0.41 11.42
C ALA A 314 16.42 0.87 10.72
N THR A 315 17.31 1.71 10.17
CA THR A 315 17.00 2.93 9.42
C THR A 315 17.24 2.74 7.92
N ALA A 316 16.60 3.56 7.09
CA ALA A 316 16.89 3.56 5.66
C ALA A 316 18.26 4.19 5.39
N ILE A 317 19.19 3.38 4.90
CA ILE A 317 20.52 3.82 4.44
C ILE A 317 20.51 4.24 2.96
N GLY A 318 19.47 3.84 2.24
CA GLY A 318 19.31 4.11 0.81
C GLY A 318 20.30 3.32 -0.05
N GLU A 319 20.55 3.82 -1.25
CA GLU A 319 21.35 3.10 -2.23
C GLU A 319 22.86 3.26 -2.01
N LYS A 320 23.62 2.18 -2.23
CA LYS A 320 25.08 2.28 -2.25
C LYS A 320 25.53 3.07 -3.48
N ILE A 321 26.35 4.10 -3.27
CA ILE A 321 26.87 4.94 -4.35
C ILE A 321 28.36 4.73 -4.62
N GLY A 322 29.14 4.24 -3.64
CA GLY A 322 30.54 3.90 -3.85
C GLY A 322 31.32 3.69 -2.56
N LYS A 323 32.65 3.73 -2.66
CA LYS A 323 33.57 3.78 -1.52
C LYS A 323 34.30 5.10 -1.45
N ILE A 324 34.67 5.51 -0.24
CA ILE A 324 35.54 6.66 -0.01
C ILE A 324 36.95 6.34 -0.49
N ALA A 325 37.40 7.07 -1.52
CA ALA A 325 38.75 6.97 -2.05
C ALA A 325 39.73 7.92 -1.33
N ALA A 326 39.25 9.10 -0.92
CA ALA A 326 40.04 10.08 -0.18
C ALA A 326 39.14 10.95 0.72
N VAL A 327 39.68 11.40 1.85
CA VAL A 327 39.08 12.37 2.78
C VAL A 327 40.11 13.45 3.09
N ASP A 328 39.83 14.68 2.67
CA ASP A 328 40.68 15.84 2.95
C ASP A 328 39.92 16.80 3.89
N LYS A 329 40.40 16.94 5.13
CA LYS A 329 39.79 17.87 6.10
C LYS A 329 40.30 19.29 5.86
N THR A 330 39.38 20.24 5.76
CA THR A 330 39.65 21.68 5.60
C THR A 330 38.83 22.49 6.60
N GLY A 331 39.42 22.76 7.77
CA GLY A 331 38.76 23.48 8.86
C GLY A 331 37.54 22.72 9.39
N SER A 332 36.36 23.35 9.32
CA SER A 332 35.06 22.75 9.67
C SER A 332 34.41 21.97 8.52
N SER A 333 35.07 21.88 7.36
CA SER A 333 34.61 21.17 6.17
C SER A 333 35.52 19.97 5.85
N MET A 334 35.05 19.12 4.96
CA MET A 334 35.81 18.04 4.35
C MET A 334 35.51 17.96 2.86
N ARG A 335 36.50 17.51 2.10
CA ARG A 335 36.36 17.11 0.70
C ARG A 335 36.51 15.59 0.63
N LEU A 336 35.54 14.93 0.03
CA LEU A 336 35.50 13.49 -0.19
C LEU A 336 35.68 13.20 -1.67
N LEU A 337 36.49 12.19 -1.99
CA LEU A 337 36.47 11.55 -3.31
C LEU A 337 35.73 10.22 -3.19
N ILE A 338 34.66 10.02 -3.96
CA ILE A 338 33.86 8.79 -3.94
C ILE A 338 34.14 8.03 -5.25
N SER A 339 34.53 6.77 -5.13
CA SER A 339 34.88 5.88 -6.27
C SER A 339 33.69 5.44 -7.14
N GLY A 340 32.48 5.90 -6.82
CA GLY A 340 31.24 5.53 -7.49
C GLY A 340 31.13 6.01 -8.93
N LYS A 341 30.16 5.46 -9.67
CA LYS A 341 29.75 5.98 -10.99
C LYS A 341 28.38 6.65 -10.99
N LYS A 342 27.65 6.58 -9.86
CA LYS A 342 26.34 7.19 -9.74
C LYS A 342 26.48 8.71 -9.63
N PRO A 343 25.69 9.50 -10.36
CA PRO A 343 25.76 10.95 -10.29
C PRO A 343 25.39 11.44 -8.89
N LEU A 344 26.11 12.47 -8.43
CA LEU A 344 25.91 13.11 -7.13
C LEU A 344 25.44 14.54 -7.36
N HIS A 345 24.48 14.99 -6.56
CA HIS A 345 23.89 16.31 -6.69
C HIS A 345 24.02 17.13 -5.41
N ASN A 346 24.11 18.45 -5.57
CA ASN A 346 24.07 19.37 -4.43
C ASN A 346 22.79 19.16 -3.64
N GLY A 347 22.94 18.98 -2.33
CA GLY A 347 21.86 18.71 -1.40
C GLY A 347 21.63 17.23 -1.09
N ASP A 348 22.25 16.29 -1.81
CA ASP A 348 22.10 14.85 -1.55
C ASP A 348 22.39 14.52 -0.09
N GLY A 349 21.53 13.67 0.48
CA GLY A 349 21.74 13.06 1.79
C GLY A 349 22.62 11.83 1.62
N LEU A 350 23.81 11.86 2.21
CA LEU A 350 24.77 10.77 2.20
C LEU A 350 24.88 10.17 3.59
N CYS A 351 25.18 8.88 3.69
CA CYS A 351 25.43 8.23 4.97
C CYS A 351 26.42 7.08 4.87
N PHE A 352 27.04 6.77 6.00
CA PHE A 352 27.92 5.62 6.19
C PHE A 352 27.54 4.89 7.47
N ILE A 353 28.03 3.65 7.60
CA ILE A 353 27.81 2.81 8.79
C ILE A 353 29.10 2.81 9.60
N GLY A 354 29.08 3.47 10.75
CA GLY A 354 30.15 3.46 11.75
C GLY A 354 29.92 2.44 12.87
N SER A 355 30.74 2.50 13.92
CA SER A 355 30.59 1.66 15.11
C SER A 355 29.25 1.85 15.82
N ASP A 356 28.76 3.09 15.82
CA ASP A 356 27.56 3.51 16.58
C ASP A 356 26.29 3.48 15.69
N GLY A 357 26.40 2.90 14.49
CA GLY A 357 25.31 2.81 13.52
C GLY A 357 25.45 3.77 12.34
N VAL A 358 24.30 4.22 11.82
CA VAL A 358 24.24 5.01 10.59
C VAL A 358 24.46 6.50 10.90
N THR A 359 25.48 7.09 10.30
CA THR A 359 25.75 8.54 10.38
C THR A 359 25.46 9.20 9.04
N GLY A 360 24.50 10.12 9.04
CA GLY A 360 24.11 10.90 7.85
C GLY A 360 24.75 12.28 7.79
N PHE A 361 24.98 12.78 6.59
CA PHE A 361 25.45 14.14 6.31
C PHE A 361 24.97 14.62 4.95
N ARG A 362 25.01 15.93 4.74
CA ARG A 362 24.56 16.56 3.50
C ARG A 362 25.76 16.83 2.58
N ALA A 363 25.61 16.53 1.30
CA ALA A 363 26.53 16.95 0.25
C ALA A 363 26.25 18.41 -0.12
N ASP A 364 27.12 19.35 0.28
CA ASP A 364 26.88 20.78 0.02
C ASP A 364 27.23 21.14 -1.43
N VAL A 365 28.36 20.67 -1.93
CA VAL A 365 28.81 20.88 -3.32
C VAL A 365 29.33 19.56 -3.91
N CYS A 366 28.75 19.12 -5.02
CA CYS A 366 29.19 17.97 -5.80
C CYS A 366 29.81 18.43 -7.13
N ASN A 367 31.02 17.97 -7.43
CA ASN A 367 31.68 18.13 -8.71
C ASN A 367 32.17 16.77 -9.20
N GLY A 368 31.38 16.13 -10.07
CA GLY A 368 31.55 14.73 -10.41
C GLY A 368 31.54 13.85 -9.17
N ASN A 369 32.65 13.15 -8.94
CA ASN A 369 32.84 12.24 -7.80
C ASN A 369 33.42 12.91 -6.55
N THR A 370 33.64 14.22 -6.59
CA THR A 370 34.10 15.01 -5.46
C THR A 370 32.92 15.61 -4.72
N VAL A 371 32.85 15.42 -3.41
CA VAL A 371 31.84 16.03 -2.53
C VAL A 371 32.50 16.91 -1.49
N THR A 372 32.05 18.16 -1.37
CA THR A 372 32.36 19.03 -0.23
C THR A 372 31.18 18.99 0.74
N ALA A 373 31.47 18.81 2.02
CA ALA A 373 30.47 18.77 3.11
C ALA A 373 31.07 19.29 4.42
N LYS A 374 30.23 19.57 5.42
CA LYS A 374 30.69 19.76 6.81
C LYS A 374 31.47 18.53 7.27
N TYR A 375 32.54 18.73 8.04
CA TYR A 375 33.35 17.64 8.56
C TYR A 375 32.52 16.68 9.44
N VAL A 376 32.60 15.39 9.15
CA VAL A 376 31.94 14.33 9.91
C VAL A 376 32.99 13.39 10.49
N PRO A 377 33.10 13.28 11.83
CA PRO A 377 34.01 12.34 12.47
C PRO A 377 33.72 10.88 12.06
N GLY A 378 34.77 10.07 11.95
CA GLY A 378 34.66 8.63 11.70
C GLY A 378 34.69 8.21 10.22
N LEU A 379 34.70 9.15 9.28
CA LEU A 379 34.89 8.86 7.86
C LEU A 379 36.34 8.55 7.53
N VAL A 380 36.60 7.37 6.95
CA VAL A 380 37.93 6.94 6.53
C VAL A 380 37.92 6.31 5.13
N ASN A 381 39.09 6.26 4.49
CA ASN A 381 39.26 5.64 3.18
C ASN A 381 38.83 4.15 3.19
N GLY A 382 38.20 3.72 2.10
CA GLY A 382 37.70 2.36 1.90
C GLY A 382 36.28 2.09 2.41
N MET A 383 35.73 2.98 3.25
CA MET A 383 34.35 2.86 3.75
C MET A 383 33.32 2.94 2.63
N ASP A 384 32.26 2.15 2.77
CA ASP A 384 31.09 2.24 1.90
C ASP A 384 30.28 3.50 2.22
N ILE A 385 29.86 4.19 1.16
CA ILE A 385 29.01 5.38 1.24
C ILE A 385 27.71 5.12 0.48
N TYR A 386 26.62 5.52 1.11
CA TYR A 386 25.25 5.34 0.68
C TYR A 386 24.57 6.70 0.52
N ARG A 387 23.51 6.75 -0.29
CA ARG A 387 22.68 7.93 -0.51
C ARG A 387 21.27 7.64 -0.01
N ASN A 388 20.90 8.29 1.09
CA ASN A 388 19.59 8.14 1.73
C ASN A 388 18.58 9.23 1.29
N THR A 389 19.04 10.26 0.58
CA THR A 389 18.17 11.25 -0.08
C THR A 389 18.79 11.64 -1.41
N ASP A 390 18.08 11.36 -2.50
CA ASP A 390 18.44 11.76 -3.88
C ASP A 390 17.70 13.06 -4.22
N THR A 391 18.38 14.20 -4.09
CA THR A 391 17.74 15.52 -4.26
C THR A 391 17.26 15.75 -5.68
N ALA A 392 17.99 15.22 -6.68
CA ALA A 392 17.58 15.34 -8.07
C ALA A 392 16.30 14.54 -8.33
N PHE A 393 16.21 13.33 -7.75
CA PHE A 393 15.01 12.51 -7.88
C PHE A 393 13.80 13.09 -7.13
N GLU A 394 13.99 13.63 -5.93
CA GLU A 394 12.91 14.33 -5.21
C GLU A 394 12.36 15.50 -6.03
N LYS A 395 13.23 16.31 -6.65
CA LYS A 395 12.81 17.37 -7.57
C LYS A 395 12.09 16.84 -8.82
N GLU A 396 12.48 15.68 -9.33
CA GLU A 396 11.79 15.04 -10.46
C GLU A 396 10.36 14.63 -10.06
N LEU A 397 10.19 14.03 -8.87
CA LEU A 397 8.90 13.63 -8.31
C LEU A 397 7.97 14.81 -8.00
N GLU A 398 8.55 15.96 -7.64
CA GLU A 398 7.82 17.20 -7.38
C GLU A 398 7.37 17.89 -8.67
N ASN A 399 8.27 18.03 -9.64
CA ASN A 399 8.01 18.81 -10.86
C ASN A 399 7.27 18.02 -11.94
N ASN A 400 7.44 16.69 -11.98
CA ASN A 400 6.85 15.83 -13.00
C ASN A 400 5.84 14.88 -12.38
N VAL A 401 4.81 15.42 -11.72
CA VAL A 401 3.71 14.58 -11.21
C VAL A 401 2.90 14.04 -12.40
N PRO A 402 2.73 12.71 -12.51
CA PRO A 402 1.89 12.15 -13.56
C PRO A 402 0.45 12.64 -13.45
N LYS A 403 -0.24 12.75 -14.58
CA LYS A 403 -1.69 12.99 -14.63
C LYS A 403 -2.37 11.78 -15.24
N ARG A 404 -3.59 11.48 -14.77
CA ARG A 404 -4.40 10.39 -15.30
C ARG A 404 -5.51 10.95 -16.16
N TYR A 405 -5.72 10.33 -17.32
CA TYR A 405 -6.72 10.77 -18.29
C TYR A 405 -7.59 9.60 -18.72
N LEU A 406 -8.89 9.83 -18.79
CA LEU A 406 -9.83 8.90 -19.40
C LEU A 406 -9.81 9.07 -20.91
N GLU A 407 -9.87 7.96 -21.62
CA GLU A 407 -10.08 7.95 -23.07
C GLU A 407 -11.57 8.14 -23.38
N ALA A 408 -11.86 9.09 -24.27
CA ALA A 408 -13.20 9.38 -24.76
C ALA A 408 -13.24 9.34 -26.29
N SER A 409 -14.29 8.75 -26.84
CA SER A 409 -14.59 8.77 -28.27
C SER A 409 -15.71 9.77 -28.55
N GLY A 410 -15.51 10.64 -29.55
CA GLY A 410 -16.46 11.66 -29.95
C GLY A 410 -17.23 11.30 -31.22
N HIS A 411 -18.46 11.77 -31.30
CA HIS A 411 -19.28 11.75 -32.50
C HIS A 411 -19.88 13.13 -32.74
N ILE A 412 -19.83 13.64 -33.98
CA ILE A 412 -20.46 14.89 -34.36
C ILE A 412 -21.29 14.64 -35.61
N THR A 413 -22.58 14.93 -35.53
CA THR A 413 -23.51 14.91 -36.65
C THR A 413 -23.92 16.34 -36.97
N ILE A 414 -23.83 16.72 -38.25
CA ILE A 414 -24.24 18.06 -38.71
C ILE A 414 -25.31 17.94 -39.79
N THR A 415 -26.47 18.56 -39.52
CA THR A 415 -27.62 18.57 -40.42
C THR A 415 -27.91 20.02 -40.85
N GLU A 416 -28.08 20.23 -42.16
CA GLU A 416 -28.39 21.53 -42.76
C GLU A 416 -29.91 21.62 -43.02
N ASN A 417 -30.55 22.67 -42.51
CA ASN A 417 -31.95 23.01 -42.76
C ASN A 417 -32.05 24.49 -43.15
N ASP A 418 -32.36 24.79 -44.42
CA ASP A 418 -32.59 26.16 -44.93
C ASP A 418 -31.51 27.19 -44.56
N GLY A 419 -30.23 26.77 -44.54
CA GLY A 419 -29.08 27.64 -44.24
C GLY A 419 -28.71 27.72 -42.75
N GLU A 420 -29.50 27.12 -41.87
CA GLU A 420 -29.13 26.86 -40.47
C GLU A 420 -28.53 25.45 -40.33
N TYR A 421 -27.42 25.34 -39.60
CA TYR A 421 -26.78 24.06 -39.33
C TYR A 421 -27.04 23.65 -37.89
N LEU A 422 -27.73 22.51 -37.70
CA LEU A 422 -27.86 21.84 -36.41
C LEU A 422 -26.63 20.95 -36.19
N ILE A 423 -25.96 21.12 -35.05
CA ILE A 423 -24.77 20.38 -34.66
C ILE A 423 -25.08 19.59 -33.41
N GLU A 424 -25.03 18.27 -33.54
CA GLU A 424 -25.23 17.32 -32.45
C GLU A 424 -23.90 16.65 -32.15
N ALA A 425 -23.36 16.94 -30.97
CA ALA A 425 -22.09 16.39 -30.51
C ALA A 425 -22.35 15.43 -29.36
N ALA A 426 -21.71 14.26 -29.40
CA ALA A 426 -21.75 13.25 -28.36
C ALA A 426 -20.34 12.77 -28.01
N ALA A 427 -20.14 12.34 -26.79
CA ALA A 427 -18.91 11.70 -26.33
C ALA A 427 -19.22 10.52 -25.41
N GLU A 428 -18.46 9.45 -25.54
CA GLU A 428 -18.51 8.26 -24.70
C GLU A 428 -17.11 7.96 -24.15
N CYS A 429 -17.02 7.83 -22.84
CA CYS A 429 -15.78 7.49 -22.14
C CYS A 429 -15.62 5.97 -22.00
N GLU A 430 -14.37 5.52 -21.85
CA GLU A 430 -14.04 4.11 -21.63
C GLU A 430 -14.71 3.48 -20.39
N ASN A 431 -15.14 4.32 -19.43
CA ASN A 431 -15.90 3.91 -18.26
C ASN A 431 -17.43 3.81 -18.51
N GLY A 432 -17.88 4.01 -19.75
CA GLY A 432 -19.28 3.94 -20.17
C GLY A 432 -20.08 5.24 -19.97
N VAL A 433 -19.49 6.29 -19.39
CA VAL A 433 -20.15 7.58 -19.20
C VAL A 433 -20.35 8.27 -20.56
N LYS A 434 -21.56 8.81 -20.78
CA LYS A 434 -21.96 9.47 -22.03
C LYS A 434 -22.38 10.91 -21.80
N ALA A 435 -22.03 11.77 -22.74
CA ALA A 435 -22.49 13.15 -22.77
C ALA A 435 -22.94 13.54 -24.17
N GLU A 436 -24.01 14.32 -24.24
CA GLU A 436 -24.56 14.84 -25.49
C GLU A 436 -24.77 16.36 -25.37
N PHE A 437 -24.60 17.06 -26.47
CA PHE A 437 -24.82 18.50 -26.58
C PHE A 437 -25.25 18.87 -27.99
N SER A 438 -26.33 19.65 -28.11
CA SER A 438 -26.80 20.18 -29.39
C SER A 438 -26.76 21.70 -29.40
N THR A 439 -26.46 22.27 -30.57
CA THR A 439 -26.48 23.72 -30.80
C THR A 439 -26.67 23.99 -32.30
N SER A 440 -27.04 25.20 -32.67
CA SER A 440 -27.13 25.60 -34.08
C SER A 440 -26.18 26.74 -34.41
N CYS A 441 -25.82 26.86 -35.69
CA CYS A 441 -25.08 28.01 -36.19
C CYS A 441 -25.54 28.42 -37.59
N ASN A 442 -25.45 29.73 -37.84
CA ASN A 442 -25.71 30.33 -39.14
C ASN A 442 -24.35 30.68 -39.77
N GLN A 443 -23.72 29.68 -40.36
CA GLN A 443 -22.41 29.79 -41.01
C GLN A 443 -22.52 29.36 -42.47
N GLU A 444 -21.65 29.90 -43.32
CA GLU A 444 -21.56 29.45 -44.70
C GLU A 444 -20.99 28.03 -44.78
N LYS A 445 -21.29 27.34 -45.89
CA LYS A 445 -20.72 26.02 -46.16
C LYS A 445 -19.17 26.10 -46.19
N ALA A 446 -18.49 25.10 -45.62
CA ALA A 446 -17.04 25.04 -45.71
C ALA A 446 -16.57 24.87 -47.16
N GLU A 447 -15.63 25.71 -47.62
CA GLU A 447 -15.03 25.59 -48.95
C GLU A 447 -14.31 24.25 -49.16
N ASN A 448 -13.73 23.69 -48.10
CA ASN A 448 -13.05 22.41 -48.11
C ASN A 448 -13.43 21.59 -46.87
N GLU A 449 -14.32 20.62 -47.07
CA GLU A 449 -14.84 19.76 -45.99
C GLU A 449 -13.74 18.91 -45.33
N ASN A 450 -12.75 18.42 -46.08
CA ASN A 450 -11.65 17.63 -45.52
C ASN A 450 -10.79 18.47 -44.56
N ARG A 451 -10.43 19.69 -44.97
CA ARG A 451 -9.70 20.63 -44.12
C ARG A 451 -10.51 21.01 -42.88
N MET A 452 -11.83 21.10 -43.00
CA MET A 452 -12.70 21.37 -41.86
C MET A 452 -12.71 20.20 -40.87
N LYS A 453 -12.79 18.95 -41.35
CA LYS A 453 -12.66 17.74 -40.51
C LYS A 453 -11.32 17.69 -39.77
N GLU A 454 -10.22 17.97 -40.47
CA GLU A 454 -8.89 18.03 -39.86
C GLU A 454 -8.81 19.11 -38.76
N SER A 455 -9.37 20.29 -39.01
CA SER A 455 -9.43 21.36 -38.01
C SER A 455 -10.27 20.97 -36.80
N ILE A 456 -11.42 20.32 -37.01
CA ILE A 456 -12.28 19.80 -35.93
C ILE A 456 -11.49 18.79 -35.10
N ALA A 457 -10.89 17.78 -35.73
CA ALA A 457 -10.08 16.77 -35.06
C ALA A 457 -8.91 17.41 -34.29
N ALA A 458 -8.22 18.38 -34.89
CA ALA A 458 -7.11 19.08 -34.26
C ALA A 458 -7.54 19.89 -33.03
N GLN A 459 -8.68 20.61 -33.07
CA GLN A 459 -9.18 21.33 -31.89
C GLN A 459 -9.74 20.38 -30.83
N PHE A 460 -10.39 19.28 -31.23
CA PHE A 460 -10.90 18.27 -30.31
C PHE A 460 -9.78 17.51 -29.59
N GLY A 461 -8.68 17.23 -30.29
CA GLY A 461 -7.50 16.55 -29.75
C GLY A 461 -6.64 17.41 -28.82
N LYS A 462 -6.91 18.72 -28.70
CA LYS A 462 -6.15 19.60 -27.79
C LYS A 462 -6.43 19.28 -26.33
N LYS A 463 -5.36 18.98 -25.59
CA LYS A 463 -5.37 18.89 -24.14
C LYS A 463 -5.37 20.30 -23.54
N THR A 464 -6.39 20.62 -22.76
CA THR A 464 -6.45 21.93 -22.06
C THR A 464 -5.91 21.89 -20.65
N GLY A 465 -5.61 20.71 -20.10
CA GLY A 465 -5.17 20.53 -18.71
C GLY A 465 -6.23 20.83 -17.64
N ILE A 466 -7.40 21.33 -18.07
CA ILE A 466 -8.58 21.65 -17.25
C ILE A 466 -9.43 20.39 -16.99
N PHE A 467 -9.48 19.48 -17.97
CA PHE A 467 -10.30 18.28 -17.91
C PHE A 467 -9.42 17.03 -17.90
N ASP A 468 -9.91 15.99 -17.23
CA ASP A 468 -9.24 14.69 -17.09
C ASP A 468 -9.55 13.72 -18.25
N PHE A 469 -9.78 14.23 -19.46
CA PHE A 469 -10.09 13.44 -20.66
C PHE A 469 -9.05 13.62 -21.77
N SER A 470 -8.89 12.55 -22.55
CA SER A 470 -8.13 12.54 -23.80
C SER A 470 -8.99 11.93 -24.91
N LEU A 471 -8.90 12.50 -26.11
CA LEU A 471 -9.66 12.02 -27.26
C LEU A 471 -8.97 10.79 -27.85
N ALA A 472 -9.66 9.66 -27.83
CA ALA A 472 -9.21 8.42 -28.47
C ALA A 472 -9.58 8.39 -29.96
N SER A 473 -10.80 8.78 -30.29
CA SER A 473 -11.30 8.84 -31.67
C SER A 473 -12.36 9.92 -31.83
N LEU A 474 -12.56 10.40 -33.07
CA LEU A 474 -13.61 11.36 -33.40
C LEU A 474 -14.19 11.04 -34.77
N ASN A 475 -15.50 10.82 -34.81
CA ASN A 475 -16.24 10.65 -36.05
C ASN A 475 -17.06 11.90 -36.34
N VAL A 476 -16.97 12.41 -37.57
CA VAL A 476 -17.69 13.62 -38.00
C VAL A 476 -18.46 13.32 -39.28
N ASN A 477 -19.78 13.41 -39.20
CA ASN A 477 -20.72 13.07 -40.26
C ASN A 477 -21.61 14.27 -40.65
N GLY A 478 -22.10 14.26 -41.89
CA GLY A 478 -22.99 15.28 -42.42
C GLY A 478 -22.28 16.37 -43.26
N ARG A 479 -23.01 17.44 -43.58
CA ARG A 479 -22.50 18.58 -44.37
C ARG A 479 -21.88 19.61 -43.44
N LEU A 480 -20.62 19.97 -43.70
CA LEU A 480 -19.86 20.82 -42.80
C LEU A 480 -19.97 22.30 -43.16
N PRO A 481 -20.47 23.16 -42.24
CA PRO A 481 -20.27 24.59 -42.34
C PRO A 481 -18.83 24.96 -41.98
N TYR A 482 -18.44 26.19 -42.30
CA TYR A 482 -17.24 26.76 -41.72
C TYR A 482 -17.41 26.96 -40.21
N LEU A 483 -16.65 26.22 -39.42
CA LEU A 483 -16.66 26.31 -37.96
C LEU A 483 -15.41 27.02 -37.45
N PRO A 484 -15.54 28.22 -36.85
CA PRO A 484 -14.42 28.88 -36.20
C PRO A 484 -13.82 28.02 -35.08
N ALA A 485 -12.51 28.11 -34.88
CA ALA A 485 -11.83 27.35 -33.82
C ALA A 485 -12.41 27.64 -32.41
N SER A 486 -12.93 28.84 -32.16
CA SER A 486 -13.62 29.20 -30.93
C SER A 486 -14.90 28.37 -30.71
N PHE A 487 -15.68 28.15 -31.76
CA PHE A 487 -16.91 27.37 -31.73
C PHE A 487 -16.61 25.89 -31.47
N ILE A 488 -15.63 25.31 -32.18
CA ILE A 488 -15.20 23.92 -31.97
C ILE A 488 -14.68 23.72 -30.53
N ASN A 489 -13.91 24.68 -30.02
CA ASN A 489 -13.44 24.65 -28.64
C ASN A 489 -14.58 24.77 -27.61
N MET A 490 -15.65 25.51 -27.93
CA MET A 490 -16.86 25.56 -27.11
C MET A 490 -17.53 24.18 -27.04
N LEU A 491 -17.75 23.52 -28.18
CA LEU A 491 -18.33 22.16 -28.23
C LEU A 491 -17.52 21.16 -27.39
N ARG A 492 -16.19 21.13 -27.58
CA ARG A 492 -15.31 20.25 -26.80
C ARG A 492 -15.42 20.50 -25.31
N ARG A 493 -15.37 21.77 -24.88
CA ARG A 493 -15.43 22.15 -23.45
C ARG A 493 -16.78 21.80 -22.83
N GLU A 494 -17.86 21.95 -23.60
CA GLU A 494 -19.21 21.60 -23.17
C GLU A 494 -19.36 20.10 -22.93
N LEU A 495 -18.94 19.27 -23.89
CA LEU A 495 -18.92 17.82 -23.74
C LEU A 495 -18.04 17.38 -22.56
N ALA A 496 -16.82 17.90 -22.46
CA ALA A 496 -15.90 17.55 -21.38
C ALA A 496 -16.47 17.89 -19.99
N ARG A 497 -17.12 19.06 -19.84
CA ARG A 497 -17.75 19.44 -18.57
C ARG A 497 -18.93 18.54 -18.21
N ARG A 498 -19.74 18.13 -19.20
CA ARG A 498 -20.84 17.18 -18.99
C ARG A 498 -20.33 15.81 -18.57
N LEU A 499 -19.25 15.33 -19.20
CA LEU A 499 -18.59 14.10 -18.80
C LEU A 499 -18.03 14.17 -17.37
N GLU A 500 -17.42 15.28 -16.95
CA GLU A 500 -16.94 15.43 -15.56
C GLU A 500 -18.07 15.47 -14.52
N SER A 501 -19.26 15.93 -14.89
CA SER A 501 -20.40 16.01 -13.97
C SER A 501 -21.05 14.65 -13.66
N LEU A 502 -20.65 13.60 -14.37
CA LEU A 502 -21.19 12.25 -14.22
C LEU A 502 -20.15 11.37 -13.51
N GLU A 503 -20.38 11.12 -12.22
CA GLU A 503 -19.52 10.28 -11.39
C GLU A 503 -19.95 8.81 -11.44
N ILE A 504 -18.99 7.90 -11.30
CA ILE A 504 -19.28 6.47 -11.09
C ILE A 504 -19.79 6.32 -9.66
N PRO A 505 -20.96 5.70 -9.43
CA PRO A 505 -21.48 5.53 -8.09
C PRO A 505 -20.55 4.63 -7.25
N PRO A 506 -20.47 4.88 -5.93
CA PRO A 506 -19.66 4.06 -5.04
C PRO A 506 -20.20 2.64 -4.96
N VAL A 507 -19.33 1.69 -4.58
CA VAL A 507 -19.71 0.27 -4.43
C VAL A 507 -20.66 0.09 -3.24
N ARG A 508 -21.84 -0.46 -3.49
CA ARG A 508 -22.87 -0.71 -2.46
C ARG A 508 -23.45 -2.11 -2.61
N GLU A 509 -23.53 -2.83 -1.51
CA GLU A 509 -24.06 -4.19 -1.45
C GLU A 509 -25.04 -4.36 -0.28
N SER A 510 -25.72 -5.51 -0.24
CA SER A 510 -26.38 -5.96 0.99
C SER A 510 -25.36 -6.68 1.87
N VAL A 511 -25.20 -6.20 3.11
CA VAL A 511 -24.33 -6.84 4.10
C VAL A 511 -24.91 -8.20 4.46
N PRO A 512 -24.20 -9.30 4.20
CA PRO A 512 -24.70 -10.64 4.51
C PRO A 512 -24.93 -10.80 6.02
N VAL A 513 -25.93 -11.61 6.38
CA VAL A 513 -26.04 -12.09 7.77
C VAL A 513 -24.94 -13.14 7.97
N PRO A 514 -24.11 -13.01 9.03
CA PRO A 514 -23.04 -13.96 9.29
C PRO A 514 -23.54 -15.41 9.38
N GLY A 515 -22.92 -16.30 8.60
CA GLY A 515 -23.27 -17.72 8.49
C GLY A 515 -22.20 -18.64 9.08
N ASN A 516 -22.55 -19.93 9.24
CA ASN A 516 -21.67 -20.97 9.80
C ASN A 516 -21.25 -21.99 8.72
N THR A 517 -19.95 -22.20 8.53
CA THR A 517 -19.38 -23.22 7.63
C THR A 517 -19.32 -24.63 8.24
N GLY A 518 -19.58 -24.78 9.54
CA GLY A 518 -19.40 -26.02 10.30
C GLY A 518 -17.97 -26.28 10.76
N ASN A 519 -16.98 -25.55 10.24
CA ASN A 519 -15.57 -25.65 10.63
C ASN A 519 -15.02 -24.28 11.01
N THR A 520 -14.73 -24.09 12.29
CA THR A 520 -14.17 -22.86 12.84
C THR A 520 -12.71 -23.05 13.21
N PRO A 521 -11.82 -22.09 12.90
CA PRO A 521 -10.46 -22.11 13.41
C PRO A 521 -10.41 -22.12 14.93
N ASP A 522 -9.32 -22.61 15.49
CA ASP A 522 -9.08 -22.52 16.92
C ASP A 522 -8.77 -21.06 17.32
N PHE A 523 -9.79 -20.42 17.90
CA PHE A 523 -9.77 -19.08 18.47
C PHE A 523 -10.00 -19.12 19.99
N SER A 524 -9.57 -20.20 20.65
CA SER A 524 -9.82 -20.37 22.09
C SER A 524 -9.05 -19.38 22.99
N ASP A 525 -7.97 -18.78 22.50
CA ASP A 525 -7.11 -17.88 23.27
C ASP A 525 -7.24 -16.39 22.85
N CYS A 526 -6.42 -15.54 23.48
CA CYS A 526 -6.44 -14.09 23.27
C CYS A 526 -6.12 -13.64 21.83
N ARG A 527 -5.60 -14.53 20.96
CA ARG A 527 -5.35 -14.26 19.53
C ARG A 527 -6.63 -14.13 18.71
N ALA A 528 -7.78 -14.47 19.29
CA ALA A 528 -9.09 -14.10 18.76
C ALA A 528 -9.34 -12.57 18.80
N ASN A 529 -8.53 -11.81 19.56
CA ASN A 529 -8.67 -10.36 19.73
C ASN A 529 -10.09 -9.94 20.17
N CYS A 530 -10.74 -10.78 20.98
CA CYS A 530 -12.11 -10.57 21.44
C CYS A 530 -12.16 -9.53 22.58
N SER A 531 -12.44 -8.27 22.25
CA SER A 531 -12.40 -7.15 23.20
C SER A 531 -13.77 -6.59 23.62
N ASN A 532 -14.87 -7.12 23.07
CA ASN A 532 -16.22 -6.65 23.38
C ASN A 532 -17.26 -7.81 23.35
N PRO A 533 -18.44 -7.63 23.95
CA PRO A 533 -19.47 -8.69 23.96
C PRO A 533 -20.05 -9.03 22.58
N LEU A 534 -20.06 -8.08 21.63
CA LEU A 534 -20.67 -8.28 20.32
C LEU A 534 -19.80 -9.19 19.43
N SER A 535 -18.48 -8.99 19.43
CA SER A 535 -17.54 -9.92 18.79
C SER A 535 -17.55 -11.30 19.44
N ARG A 536 -17.64 -11.36 20.78
CA ARG A 536 -17.80 -12.63 21.53
C ARG A 536 -19.01 -13.43 21.05
N LYS A 537 -20.15 -12.76 20.82
CA LYS A 537 -21.37 -13.40 20.32
C LYS A 537 -21.14 -14.11 18.98
N ILE A 538 -20.38 -13.52 18.05
CA ILE A 538 -20.05 -14.16 16.76
C ILE A 538 -19.20 -15.42 16.98
N TYR A 539 -18.16 -15.34 17.81
CA TYR A 539 -17.31 -16.51 18.11
C TYR A 539 -18.11 -17.64 18.79
N GLU A 540 -19.00 -17.32 19.73
CA GLU A 540 -19.75 -18.33 20.48
C GLU A 540 -20.91 -18.93 19.67
N SER A 541 -21.67 -18.10 18.94
CA SER A 541 -22.85 -18.56 18.19
C SER A 541 -22.51 -19.23 16.86
N ILE A 542 -21.60 -18.63 16.10
CA ILE A 542 -21.21 -19.11 14.77
C ILE A 542 -19.96 -19.95 14.87
N GLY A 543 -18.94 -19.42 15.56
CA GLY A 543 -17.68 -20.12 15.74
C GLY A 543 -17.76 -21.36 16.64
N LYS A 544 -18.79 -21.45 17.49
CA LYS A 544 -18.91 -22.49 18.53
C LYS A 544 -17.65 -22.60 19.40
N VAL A 545 -16.96 -21.48 19.62
CA VAL A 545 -15.76 -21.35 20.44
C VAL A 545 -15.98 -20.21 21.43
N SER A 546 -15.51 -20.37 22.67
CA SER A 546 -15.49 -19.27 23.64
C SER A 546 -14.06 -18.72 23.74
N PRO A 547 -13.76 -17.56 23.14
CA PRO A 547 -12.43 -16.99 23.17
C PRO A 547 -12.11 -16.42 24.55
N GLU A 548 -10.84 -16.52 24.96
CA GLU A 548 -10.30 -15.67 26.01
C GLU A 548 -10.46 -14.17 25.64
N LYS A 549 -10.38 -13.30 26.65
CA LYS A 549 -10.39 -11.85 26.41
C LYS A 549 -9.15 -11.45 25.61
N ALA A 550 -9.28 -10.41 24.79
CA ALA A 550 -8.14 -9.77 24.15
C ALA A 550 -7.05 -9.42 25.19
N TYR A 551 -5.78 -9.51 24.78
CA TYR A 551 -4.63 -9.32 25.66
C TYR A 551 -4.67 -7.98 26.40
N GLU A 552 -5.15 -6.92 25.72
CA GLU A 552 -5.29 -5.57 26.26
C GLU A 552 -6.26 -5.48 27.44
N ILE A 553 -7.17 -6.45 27.60
CA ILE A 553 -8.13 -6.50 28.70
C ILE A 553 -7.63 -7.41 29.82
N SER A 554 -6.92 -8.49 29.48
CA SER A 554 -6.45 -9.47 30.45
C SER A 554 -5.04 -9.95 30.14
N HIS A 555 -4.10 -9.51 30.96
CA HIS A 555 -2.70 -9.85 30.88
C HIS A 555 -2.44 -11.16 31.66
N GLY A 556 -2.09 -12.23 30.95
CA GLY A 556 -1.68 -13.49 31.57
C GLY A 556 -0.17 -13.56 31.84
N LYS A 557 0.25 -14.32 32.86
CA LYS A 557 1.66 -14.63 33.09
C LYS A 557 2.18 -15.60 32.03
N ASN A 558 3.45 -15.46 31.61
CA ASN A 558 4.10 -16.30 30.58
C ASN A 558 3.36 -16.34 29.22
N GLN A 559 2.59 -15.31 28.88
CA GLN A 559 1.87 -15.25 27.60
C GLN A 559 2.81 -15.05 26.41
N GLU A 560 2.39 -15.64 25.29
CA GLU A 560 2.97 -15.39 23.97
C GLU A 560 2.69 -13.95 23.57
N LEU A 561 3.75 -13.15 23.43
CA LEU A 561 3.65 -11.74 23.02
C LEU A 561 3.82 -11.55 21.52
N MET A 562 4.45 -12.51 20.86
CA MET A 562 4.77 -12.44 19.44
C MET A 562 5.02 -13.84 18.91
N ARG A 563 4.49 -14.13 17.73
CA ARG A 563 4.84 -15.32 16.94
C ARG A 563 5.18 -14.93 15.52
N SER A 564 6.22 -15.56 14.97
CA SER A 564 6.79 -15.19 13.69
C SER A 564 7.37 -16.37 12.93
N ARG A 565 7.29 -16.35 11.59
CA ARG A 565 8.15 -17.19 10.73
C ARG A 565 9.60 -16.74 10.72
N TYR A 566 9.89 -15.47 10.98
CA TYR A 566 11.25 -14.98 11.18
C TYR A 566 11.85 -15.65 12.43
N CYS A 567 13.09 -16.11 12.31
CA CYS A 567 13.77 -16.82 13.38
C CYS A 567 15.20 -16.32 13.52
N ILE A 568 15.53 -15.77 14.70
CA ILE A 568 16.88 -15.26 15.00
C ILE A 568 17.94 -16.36 14.85
N LYS A 569 17.64 -17.61 15.26
CA LYS A 569 18.57 -18.72 15.05
C LYS A 569 18.87 -18.94 13.57
N ARG A 570 17.88 -18.78 12.69
CA ARG A 570 18.08 -18.97 11.25
C ARG A 570 18.94 -17.86 10.66
N GLU A 571 18.68 -16.60 11.02
CA GLU A 571 19.48 -15.46 10.56
C GLU A 571 20.95 -15.54 11.01
N LEU A 572 21.19 -16.03 12.24
CA LEU A 572 22.53 -16.12 12.80
C LEU A 572 23.25 -17.44 12.45
N GLY A 573 22.71 -18.25 11.53
CA GLY A 573 23.33 -19.52 11.12
C GLY A 573 23.32 -20.62 12.20
N MET A 574 22.47 -20.48 13.21
CA MET A 574 22.33 -21.42 14.34
C MET A 574 21.17 -22.42 14.17
N CYS A 575 20.44 -22.37 13.05
CA CYS A 575 19.24 -23.21 12.87
C CYS A 575 19.62 -24.64 12.43
N PRO A 576 19.21 -25.69 13.18
CA PRO A 576 19.56 -27.07 12.86
C PRO A 576 18.95 -27.58 11.55
N LYS A 577 17.77 -27.09 11.16
CA LYS A 577 17.16 -27.41 9.85
C LYS A 577 17.99 -26.94 8.65
N PHE A 578 18.91 -25.99 8.86
CA PHE A 578 19.79 -25.44 7.83
C PHE A 578 21.26 -25.79 8.11
N GLY A 579 21.52 -26.88 8.84
CA GLY A 579 22.88 -27.33 9.17
C GLY A 579 23.61 -26.49 10.22
N GLY A 580 22.93 -25.50 10.82
CA GLY A 580 23.46 -24.67 11.89
C GLY A 580 23.47 -25.38 13.24
N LYS A 581 24.29 -24.89 14.17
CA LYS A 581 24.33 -25.34 15.56
C LYS A 581 24.55 -24.16 16.50
N LEU A 582 24.09 -24.29 17.74
CA LEU A 582 24.43 -23.31 18.77
C LEU A 582 25.95 -23.28 18.98
N PRO A 583 26.55 -22.09 19.17
CA PRO A 583 27.96 -21.99 19.50
C PRO A 583 28.30 -22.74 20.79
N SER A 584 29.52 -23.28 20.89
CA SER A 584 29.96 -24.03 22.07
C SER A 584 29.84 -23.20 23.35
N GLY A 585 29.25 -23.80 24.39
CA GLY A 585 29.07 -23.15 25.69
C GLY A 585 27.96 -22.08 25.73
N ILE A 586 27.02 -22.10 24.78
CA ILE A 586 25.74 -21.38 24.86
C ILE A 586 24.66 -22.35 25.33
N THR A 587 23.82 -21.93 26.29
CA THR A 587 22.70 -22.74 26.78
C THR A 587 21.34 -22.08 26.56
N GLU A 588 20.36 -22.86 26.10
CA GLU A 588 18.97 -22.40 25.96
C GLU A 588 18.25 -22.29 27.32
N PRO A 589 17.11 -21.58 27.40
CA PRO A 589 16.52 -20.72 26.36
C PRO A 589 17.36 -19.46 26.08
N LEU A 590 17.13 -18.85 24.92
CA LEU A 590 17.72 -17.54 24.56
C LEU A 590 16.80 -16.40 25.01
N TYR A 591 17.37 -15.23 25.24
CA TYR A 591 16.67 -14.04 25.73
C TYR A 591 17.03 -12.80 24.92
N LEU A 592 16.03 -11.97 24.63
CA LEU A 592 16.23 -10.61 24.16
C LEU A 592 16.25 -9.67 25.36
N ILE A 593 17.33 -8.91 25.51
CA ILE A 593 17.50 -7.97 26.61
C ILE A 593 17.51 -6.55 26.06
N ASN A 594 16.66 -5.68 26.59
CA ASN A 594 16.63 -4.25 26.28
C ASN A 594 16.29 -3.46 27.55
N ASN A 595 17.12 -2.47 27.90
CA ASN A 595 16.89 -1.56 29.04
C ASN A 595 16.52 -2.29 30.35
N GLY A 596 17.25 -3.36 30.67
CA GLY A 596 17.01 -4.17 31.88
C GLY A 596 15.79 -5.09 31.83
N ARG A 597 15.00 -5.07 30.76
CA ARG A 597 13.90 -6.02 30.52
C ARG A 597 14.40 -7.20 29.72
N SER A 598 13.89 -8.39 30.07
CA SER A 598 14.23 -9.65 29.42
C SER A 598 12.98 -10.30 28.83
N LEU A 599 13.07 -10.72 27.57
CA LEU A 599 12.01 -11.43 26.85
C LEU A 599 12.55 -12.80 26.45
N ARG A 600 11.84 -13.87 26.82
CA ARG A 600 12.27 -15.24 26.53
C ARG A 600 11.94 -15.60 25.08
N LEU A 601 12.87 -16.26 24.40
CA LEU A 601 12.67 -16.84 23.07
C LEU A 601 12.35 -18.34 23.18
N GLU A 602 11.33 -18.77 22.45
CA GLU A 602 11.01 -20.17 22.20
C GLU A 602 11.02 -20.43 20.69
N PHE A 603 11.35 -21.66 20.29
CA PHE A 603 11.54 -22.03 18.88
C PHE A 603 10.73 -23.28 18.54
N ASP A 604 9.66 -23.12 17.78
CA ASP A 604 8.91 -24.21 17.19
C ASP A 604 9.57 -24.61 15.86
N CYS A 605 10.58 -25.47 15.96
CA CYS A 605 11.35 -25.89 14.79
C CYS A 605 10.48 -26.66 13.79
N THR A 606 9.42 -27.36 14.24
CA THR A 606 8.51 -28.11 13.37
C THR A 606 7.80 -27.17 12.40
N ARG A 607 7.20 -26.10 12.92
CA ARG A 607 6.50 -25.08 12.12
C ARG A 607 7.40 -23.98 11.55
N CYS A 608 8.70 -24.02 11.88
CA CYS A 608 9.68 -22.97 11.54
C CYS A 608 9.28 -21.60 12.11
N GLU A 609 8.79 -21.58 13.35
CA GLU A 609 8.33 -20.37 14.03
C GLU A 609 9.19 -20.03 15.26
N MET A 610 9.32 -18.72 15.53
CA MET A 610 9.89 -18.17 16.74
C MET A 610 8.80 -17.49 17.55
N ILE A 611 8.84 -17.68 18.86
CA ILE A 611 7.90 -17.11 19.82
C ILE A 611 8.68 -16.23 20.79
N VAL A 612 8.13 -15.05 21.09
CA VAL A 612 8.64 -14.18 22.16
C VAL A 612 7.62 -14.19 23.30
N LYS A 613 8.10 -14.46 24.51
CA LYS A 613 7.28 -14.48 25.73
C LYS A 613 7.68 -13.38 26.70
N GLY A 614 6.67 -12.82 27.34
CA GLY A 614 6.83 -12.02 28.55
C GLY A 614 7.19 -12.93 29.72
N LEU A 615 8.05 -12.43 30.61
CA LEU A 615 8.40 -13.09 31.86
C LEU A 615 7.46 -12.66 32.99
#